data_AF-A0A4Y2D4H6-F1
#
_entry.id   AF-A0A4Y2D4H6-F1
#
_cell.length_a   1.000
_cell.length_b   1.000
_cell.length_c   1.000
_cell.angle_alpha   90.00
_cell.angle_beta   90.00
_cell.angle_gamma   90.00
#
_symmetry.space_group_name_H-M   'P 1'
#
loop_
_entity.id
_entity.type
_entity.pdbx_description
1 polymer ?
#
loop_
_entity_poly.entity_id
_entity_poly.type
_entity_poly.pdbx_seq_one_letter_code
_entity_poly.pdbx_strand_id
1 'polypeptide(L)'
;MKETYETLKHMLSSIENSKHSGNILADLKVIAVLVGLQAGYTKFFFAFCASGTVGTKKKHYIKKVWPKRQFRIPGVKNEKNEPLSASEKIPLSPLHIKLGLMKNFVKAMDCGGSGFQYLRMKFPKVSETKIKEGIFVGPQFRQLMKSGV
;
A
#
# COMPACT_ATOMS: atom_id res chain seq x y z
N MET A 1 -16.61 11.70 -1.33
CA MET A 1 -16.40 10.99 -2.61
C MET A 1 -15.89 9.58 -2.29
N LYS A 2 -16.49 8.51 -2.85
CA LYS A 2 -16.06 7.13 -2.56
C LYS A 2 -14.99 6.70 -3.57
N GLU A 3 -13.96 5.99 -3.09
CA GLU A 3 -12.89 5.42 -3.92
C GLU A 3 -13.37 4.13 -4.60
N THR A 4 -14.28 4.25 -5.57
CA THR A 4 -14.78 3.12 -6.35
C THR A 4 -14.17 3.11 -7.75
N TYR A 5 -14.25 1.96 -8.41
CA TYR A 5 -13.79 1.79 -9.79
C TYR A 5 -14.46 2.80 -10.74
N GLU A 6 -15.79 2.94 -10.66
CA GLU A 6 -16.54 3.87 -11.51
C GLU A 6 -16.15 5.33 -11.27
N THR A 7 -15.95 5.72 -10.00
CA THR A 7 -15.53 7.08 -9.67
C THR A 7 -14.14 7.38 -10.21
N LEU A 8 -13.18 6.46 -10.07
CA LEU A 8 -11.83 6.64 -10.61
C LEU A 8 -11.82 6.63 -12.14
N LYS A 9 -12.62 5.76 -12.78
CA LYS A 9 -12.78 5.72 -14.24
C LYS A 9 -13.29 7.06 -14.78
N HIS A 10 -14.33 7.60 -14.15
CA HIS A 10 -14.87 8.91 -14.50
C HIS A 10 -13.81 10.02 -14.32
N MET A 11 -13.12 10.07 -13.17
CA MET A 11 -12.07 11.06 -12.93
C MET A 11 -10.96 11.02 -13.98
N LEU A 12 -10.45 9.83 -14.30
CA LEU A 12 -9.38 9.65 -15.29
C LEU A 12 -9.82 10.07 -16.70
N SER A 13 -11.09 9.86 -17.02
CA SER A 13 -11.69 10.34 -18.27
C SER A 13 -11.78 11.87 -18.28
N SER A 14 -12.20 12.49 -17.18
CA SER A 14 -12.36 13.96 -17.08
C SER A 14 -11.04 14.72 -17.21
N ILE A 15 -9.92 14.11 -16.79
CA ILE A 15 -8.58 14.71 -16.93
C ILE A 15 -7.84 14.25 -18.20
N GLU A 16 -8.53 13.51 -19.09
CA GLU A 16 -7.98 12.98 -20.34
C GLU A 16 -6.66 12.24 -20.15
N ASN A 17 -6.53 11.45 -19.07
CA ASN A 17 -5.25 10.85 -18.67
C ASN A 17 -4.65 9.94 -19.76
N SER A 18 -5.50 9.36 -20.63
CA SER A 18 -5.09 8.58 -21.79
C SER A 18 -4.26 9.39 -22.79
N LYS A 19 -4.56 10.69 -22.97
CA LYS A 19 -3.84 11.58 -23.90
C LYS A 19 -2.50 12.03 -23.33
N HIS A 20 -2.46 12.36 -22.04
CA HIS A 20 -1.28 12.95 -21.40
C HIS A 20 -0.25 11.93 -20.90
N SER A 21 -0.57 10.63 -20.94
CA SER A 21 0.32 9.54 -20.53
C SER A 21 1.01 9.73 -19.17
N GLY A 22 0.36 10.45 -18.26
CA GLY A 22 0.90 10.77 -16.93
C GLY A 22 1.06 9.55 -16.04
N ASN A 23 2.08 9.57 -15.18
CA ASN A 23 2.23 8.60 -14.11
C ASN A 23 1.22 8.89 -12.99
N ILE A 24 0.57 7.85 -12.48
CA ILE A 24 -0.40 7.96 -11.39
C ILE A 24 0.28 7.52 -10.09
N LEU A 25 0.51 8.47 -9.19
CA LEU A 25 0.99 8.20 -7.84
C LEU A 25 -0.18 8.19 -6.87
N ALA A 26 -0.43 7.06 -6.22
CA ALA A 26 -1.57 6.92 -5.32
C ALA A 26 -1.28 5.96 -4.16
N ASP A 27 -2.19 5.95 -3.17
CA ASP A 27 -2.16 4.96 -2.09
C ASP A 27 -2.39 3.53 -2.63
N LEU A 28 -1.86 2.53 -1.93
CA LEU A 28 -2.00 1.11 -2.29
C LEU A 28 -3.45 0.68 -2.55
N LYS A 29 -4.41 1.25 -1.80
CA LYS A 29 -5.83 0.96 -1.99
C LYS A 29 -6.34 1.47 -3.34
N VAL A 30 -5.96 2.68 -3.73
CA VAL A 30 -6.33 3.26 -5.03
C VAL A 30 -5.62 2.53 -6.17
N ILE A 31 -4.35 2.18 -5.98
CA ILE A 31 -3.59 1.34 -6.93
C ILE A 31 -4.34 0.03 -7.18
N ALA A 32 -4.80 -0.66 -6.14
CA ALA A 32 -5.58 -1.89 -6.27
C ALA A 32 -6.82 -1.70 -7.15
N VAL A 33 -7.52 -0.57 -7.04
CA VAL A 33 -8.68 -0.28 -7.90
C VAL A 33 -8.25 0.03 -9.34
N LEU A 34 -7.19 0.83 -9.53
CA LEU A 34 -6.65 1.17 -10.85
C LEU A 34 -6.17 -0.05 -11.62
N VAL A 35 -5.63 -1.03 -10.89
CA VAL A 35 -5.16 -2.30 -11.47
C VAL A 35 -6.26 -3.35 -11.61
N GLY A 36 -7.48 -3.05 -11.18
CA GLY A 36 -8.64 -3.92 -11.35
C GLY A 36 -8.81 -5.01 -10.28
N LEU A 37 -8.11 -4.92 -9.14
CA LEU A 37 -8.17 -5.92 -8.08
C LEU A 37 -9.45 -5.81 -7.22
N GLN A 38 -9.90 -6.94 -6.67
CA GLN A 38 -10.98 -6.94 -5.69
C GLN A 38 -10.50 -6.43 -4.32
N ALA A 39 -11.19 -5.42 -3.80
CA ALA A 39 -10.95 -4.92 -2.45
C ALA A 39 -11.31 -5.96 -1.38
N GLY A 40 -10.49 -6.07 -0.33
CA GLY A 40 -10.73 -6.96 0.81
C GLY A 40 -10.34 -8.43 0.58
N TYR A 41 -9.87 -8.79 -0.61
CA TYR A 41 -9.42 -10.14 -0.89
C TYR A 41 -7.95 -10.34 -0.49
N THR A 42 -7.69 -11.38 0.30
CA THR A 42 -6.39 -11.59 0.95
C THR A 42 -5.40 -12.43 0.13
N LYS A 43 -5.89 -13.17 -0.87
CA LYS A 43 -5.05 -13.97 -1.79
C LYS A 43 -4.76 -13.17 -3.06
N PHE A 44 -3.57 -13.34 -3.66
CA PHE A 44 -3.16 -12.57 -4.85
C PHE A 44 -3.31 -11.05 -4.68
N PHE A 45 -3.04 -10.54 -3.47
CA PHE A 45 -3.21 -9.14 -3.10
C PHE A 45 -2.23 -8.20 -3.82
N PHE A 46 -1.06 -8.71 -4.23
CA PHE A 46 -0.05 -7.85 -4.83
C PHE A 46 -0.36 -7.54 -6.30
N ALA A 47 -0.44 -6.24 -6.61
CA ALA A 47 -0.83 -5.72 -7.93
C ALA A 47 0.16 -6.08 -9.05
N PHE A 48 1.45 -6.23 -8.73
CA PHE A 48 2.51 -6.35 -9.75
C PHE A 48 3.08 -7.75 -9.92
N CYS A 49 2.96 -8.61 -8.91
CA CYS A 49 3.55 -9.95 -8.88
C CYS A 49 2.51 -11.01 -8.55
N ALA A 50 2.69 -12.22 -9.07
CA ALA A 50 1.78 -13.35 -8.85
C ALA A 50 1.95 -14.01 -7.46
N SER A 51 2.37 -13.26 -6.44
CA SER A 51 2.55 -13.78 -5.08
C SER A 51 1.18 -13.93 -4.40
N GLY A 52 0.83 -15.14 -3.96
CA GLY A 52 -0.45 -15.37 -3.26
C GLY A 52 -1.15 -16.69 -3.55
N THR A 53 -0.48 -17.69 -4.13
CA THR A 53 -1.02 -19.05 -4.12
C THR A 53 -1.06 -19.58 -2.67
N VAL A 54 -2.09 -20.36 -2.35
CA VAL A 54 -2.20 -21.03 -1.05
C VAL A 54 -0.92 -21.84 -0.80
N GLY A 55 -0.29 -21.67 0.37
CA GLY A 55 0.95 -22.38 0.75
C GLY A 55 2.26 -21.63 0.55
N THR A 56 2.28 -20.37 0.07
CA THR A 56 3.54 -19.63 -0.15
C THR A 56 4.09 -18.88 1.05
N LYS A 57 3.42 -18.86 2.21
CA LYS A 57 3.84 -18.09 3.41
C LYS A 57 5.34 -18.21 3.73
N LYS A 58 5.87 -19.44 3.80
CA LYS A 58 7.29 -19.70 4.05
C LYS A 58 8.20 -19.24 2.90
N LYS A 59 7.73 -19.30 1.66
CA LYS A 59 8.50 -18.91 0.46
C LYS A 59 8.67 -17.39 0.34
N HIS A 60 7.83 -16.57 0.99
CA HIS A 60 7.96 -15.10 0.93
C HIS A 60 9.27 -14.58 1.55
N TYR A 61 9.84 -15.30 2.51
CA TYR A 61 11.09 -14.93 3.15
C TYR A 61 12.34 -15.47 2.43
N ILE A 62 12.15 -16.41 1.50
CA ILE A 62 13.24 -17.09 0.77
C ILE A 62 13.33 -16.55 -0.66
N LYS A 63 12.18 -16.38 -1.32
CA LYS A 63 12.10 -15.96 -2.72
C LYS A 63 12.12 -14.44 -2.82
N LYS A 64 13.25 -13.90 -3.28
CA LYS A 64 13.47 -12.46 -3.52
C LYS A 64 12.76 -11.95 -4.78
N VAL A 65 12.79 -12.74 -5.85
CA VAL A 65 12.23 -12.35 -7.16
C VAL A 65 10.97 -13.15 -7.44
N TRP A 66 9.84 -12.46 -7.57
CA TRP A 66 8.56 -13.07 -7.94
C TRP A 66 8.27 -12.83 -9.42
N PRO A 67 7.63 -13.80 -10.11
CA PRO A 67 7.23 -13.59 -11.49
C PRO A 67 6.27 -12.40 -11.56
N LYS A 68 6.52 -11.54 -12.56
CA LYS A 68 5.60 -10.45 -12.91
C LYS A 68 4.24 -11.08 -13.20
N ARG A 69 3.18 -10.42 -12.77
CA ARG A 69 1.82 -10.83 -13.11
C ARG A 69 1.63 -10.61 -14.61
N GLN A 70 1.64 -11.71 -15.35
CA GLN A 70 1.36 -11.74 -16.79
C GLN A 70 -0.11 -12.11 -16.93
N PHE A 71 -0.87 -11.26 -17.64
CA PHE A 71 -2.33 -11.32 -17.85
C PHE A 71 -3.17 -10.89 -16.65
N ARG A 72 -4.04 -9.89 -16.90
CA ARG A 72 -5.09 -9.46 -15.98
C ARG A 72 -6.46 -9.84 -16.53
N ILE A 73 -6.87 -11.08 -16.34
CA ILE A 73 -8.14 -11.61 -16.84
C ILE A 73 -9.18 -11.44 -15.71
N PRO A 74 -10.22 -10.60 -15.90
CA PRO A 74 -11.29 -10.47 -14.92
C PRO A 74 -11.88 -11.83 -14.54
N GLY A 75 -12.09 -12.06 -13.25
CA GLY A 75 -12.55 -13.34 -12.68
C GLY A 75 -11.44 -14.31 -12.28
N VAL A 76 -10.18 -14.05 -12.63
CA VAL A 76 -9.04 -14.92 -12.30
C VAL A 76 -8.10 -14.24 -11.29
N LYS A 77 -7.60 -14.99 -10.31
CA LYS A 77 -6.52 -14.57 -9.38
C LYS A 77 -6.66 -13.14 -8.82
N ASN A 78 -7.85 -12.82 -8.27
CA ASN A 78 -8.21 -11.55 -7.61
C ASN A 78 -8.44 -10.33 -8.54
N GLU A 79 -8.57 -10.53 -9.84
CA GLU A 79 -8.95 -9.46 -10.76
C GLU A 79 -10.47 -9.42 -10.89
N LYS A 80 -11.07 -8.29 -10.55
CA LYS A 80 -12.51 -8.06 -10.65
C LYS A 80 -12.87 -7.30 -11.93
N ASN A 81 -12.05 -6.30 -12.27
CA ASN A 81 -12.31 -5.39 -13.37
C ASN A 81 -11.09 -5.31 -14.30
N GLU A 82 -11.29 -4.78 -15.50
CA GLU A 82 -10.19 -4.38 -16.37
C GLU A 82 -9.35 -3.27 -15.72
N PRO A 83 -8.02 -3.23 -15.97
CA PRO A 83 -7.19 -2.17 -15.44
C PRO A 83 -7.50 -0.83 -16.10
N LEU A 84 -7.67 0.23 -15.30
CA LEU A 84 -7.88 1.60 -15.76
C LEU A 84 -6.59 2.28 -16.25
N SER A 85 -5.44 1.76 -15.84
CA SER A 85 -4.13 2.25 -16.26
C SER A 85 -3.11 1.12 -16.31
N ALA A 86 -2.12 1.27 -17.18
CA ALA A 86 -1.00 0.35 -17.29
C ALA A 86 -0.22 0.32 -15.97
N SER A 87 0.24 -0.87 -15.57
CA SER A 87 0.95 -1.03 -14.28
C SER A 87 2.25 -0.25 -14.25
N GLU A 88 2.89 -0.14 -15.41
CA GLU A 88 4.13 0.61 -15.64
C GLU A 88 3.96 2.11 -15.35
N LYS A 89 2.74 2.63 -15.50
CA LYS A 89 2.39 4.04 -15.22
C LYS A 89 2.00 4.28 -13.77
N ILE A 90 2.01 3.26 -12.92
CA ILE A 90 1.59 3.36 -11.51
C ILE A 90 2.80 3.05 -10.62
N PRO A 91 3.72 4.02 -10.40
CA PRO A 91 4.83 3.82 -9.49
C PRO A 91 4.33 3.63 -8.05
N LEU A 92 4.96 2.70 -7.32
CA LEU A 92 4.75 2.56 -5.88
C LEU A 92 5.48 3.67 -5.13
N SER A 93 4.76 4.47 -4.36
CA SER A 93 5.37 5.50 -3.51
C SER A 93 6.16 4.85 -2.36
N PRO A 94 7.48 5.11 -2.24
CA PRO A 94 8.27 4.61 -1.11
C PRO A 94 7.71 5.06 0.24
N LEU A 95 7.08 6.24 0.28
CA LEU A 95 6.49 6.80 1.50
C LEU A 95 5.31 5.93 2.02
N HIS A 96 4.37 5.53 1.16
CA HIS A 96 3.22 4.71 1.59
C HIS A 96 3.67 3.33 2.08
N ILE A 97 4.70 2.74 1.46
CA ILE A 97 5.29 1.48 1.92
C ILE A 97 5.91 1.66 3.32
N LYS A 98 6.75 2.68 3.49
CA LYS A 98 7.43 2.96 4.75
C LYS A 98 6.44 3.25 5.89
N LEU A 99 5.39 4.02 5.63
CA LEU A 99 4.33 4.28 6.60
C LEU A 99 3.55 3.02 6.97
N GLY A 100 3.23 2.16 5.98
CA GLY A 100 2.59 0.87 6.24
C GLY A 100 3.45 -0.08 7.09
N LEU A 101 4.76 -0.12 6.82
CA LEU A 101 5.71 -0.90 7.62
C LEU A 101 5.84 -0.37 9.05
N MET A 102 5.97 0.95 9.22
CA MET A 102 5.99 1.60 10.53
C MET A 102 4.72 1.28 11.31
N LYS A 103 3.55 1.33 10.66
CA LYS A 103 2.29 0.96 11.29
C LYS A 103 2.32 -0.45 11.85
N ASN A 104 2.75 -1.43 11.05
CA ASN A 104 2.86 -2.82 11.49
C ASN A 104 3.89 -3.00 12.61
N PHE A 105 5.01 -2.30 12.52
CA PHE A 105 6.04 -2.32 13.57
C PHE A 105 5.49 -1.83 14.90
N VAL A 106 4.84 -0.66 14.92
CA VAL A 106 4.27 -0.10 16.16
C VAL A 106 3.15 -0.97 16.72
N LYS A 107 2.32 -1.58 15.86
CA LYS A 107 1.29 -2.53 16.31
C LYS A 107 1.84 -3.81 16.94
N ALA A 108 3.04 -4.22 16.55
CA ALA A 108 3.72 -5.38 17.11
C ALA A 108 4.52 -5.05 18.37
N MET A 109 4.73 -3.77 18.70
CA MET A 109 5.45 -3.37 19.90
C MET A 109 4.61 -3.58 21.16
N ASP A 110 5.31 -3.93 22.25
CA ASP A 110 4.72 -3.90 23.58
C ASP A 110 4.40 -2.46 23.99
N CYS A 111 3.13 -2.21 24.34
CA CYS A 111 2.66 -0.90 24.81
C CYS A 111 3.29 -0.49 26.15
N GLY A 112 3.75 -1.44 26.96
CA GLY A 112 4.51 -1.19 28.19
C GLY A 112 6.00 -0.96 27.95
N GLY A 113 6.52 -1.39 26.80
CA GLY A 113 7.93 -1.39 26.48
C GLY A 113 8.53 0.00 26.24
N SER A 114 9.86 0.09 26.40
CA SER A 114 10.63 1.33 26.25
C SER A 114 10.48 1.97 24.86
N GLY A 115 10.34 1.16 23.80
CA GLY A 115 10.11 1.66 22.44
C GLY A 115 8.80 2.42 22.29
N PHE A 116 7.71 1.92 22.89
CA PHE A 116 6.42 2.61 22.86
C PHE A 116 6.43 3.87 23.74
N GLN A 117 7.09 3.81 24.90
CA GLN A 117 7.30 4.99 25.75
C GLN A 117 8.11 6.08 25.03
N TYR A 118 9.15 5.71 24.29
CA TYR A 118 9.89 6.65 23.44
C TYR A 118 8.99 7.35 22.44
N LEU A 119 8.10 6.62 21.75
CA LEU A 119 7.17 7.24 20.80
C LEU A 119 6.22 8.23 21.46
N ARG A 120 5.69 7.90 22.65
CA ARG A 120 4.85 8.83 23.44
C ARG A 120 5.62 10.11 23.79
N MET A 121 6.86 9.97 24.28
CA MET A 121 7.71 11.12 24.64
C MET A 121 8.13 11.94 23.42
N LYS A 122 8.43 11.30 22.30
CA LYS A 122 8.86 11.98 21.05
C LYS A 122 7.72 12.78 20.43
N PHE A 123 6.49 12.29 20.55
CA PHE A 123 5.29 12.90 19.96
C PHE A 123 4.21 13.19 21.02
N PRO A 124 4.47 14.09 21.99
CA PRO A 124 3.54 14.33 23.09
C PRO A 124 2.21 14.95 22.64
N LYS A 125 2.18 15.56 21.44
CA LYS A 125 0.97 16.13 20.82
C LYS A 125 0.15 15.11 20.02
N VAL A 126 0.63 13.88 19.87
CA VAL A 126 -0.09 12.80 19.17
C VAL A 126 -0.79 11.95 20.22
N SER A 127 -2.08 11.70 20.02
CA SER A 127 -2.84 10.88 20.95
C SER A 127 -2.28 9.45 21.02
N GLU A 128 -2.34 8.86 22.20
CA GLU A 128 -1.87 7.50 22.41
C GLU A 128 -2.54 6.50 21.46
N THR A 129 -3.84 6.67 21.18
CA THR A 129 -4.56 5.83 20.21
C THR A 129 -3.97 5.90 18.81
N LYS A 130 -3.55 7.09 18.35
CA LYS A 130 -2.89 7.22 17.05
C LYS A 130 -1.51 6.57 17.05
N ILE A 131 -0.78 6.68 18.16
CA ILE A 131 0.52 6.00 18.33
C ILE A 131 0.33 4.48 18.32
N LYS A 132 -0.61 3.91 19.09
CA LYS A 132 -0.94 2.46 19.10
C LYS A 132 -1.32 1.95 17.71
N GLU A 133 -2.10 2.73 16.98
CA GLU A 133 -2.49 2.41 15.61
C GLU A 133 -1.36 2.64 14.58
N GLY A 134 -0.20 3.12 15.01
CA GLY A 134 0.95 3.40 14.16
C GLY A 134 0.68 4.47 13.10
N ILE A 135 -0.21 5.43 13.40
CA ILE A 135 -0.63 6.48 12.50
C ILE A 135 0.31 7.67 12.64
N PHE A 136 1.26 7.78 11.71
CA PHE A 136 2.20 8.91 11.62
C PHE A 136 2.01 9.66 10.32
N VAL A 137 2.15 10.98 10.36
CA VAL A 137 2.24 11.79 9.15
C VAL A 137 3.68 11.81 8.61
N GLY A 138 3.85 12.19 7.34
CA GLY A 138 5.16 12.25 6.69
C GLY A 138 6.26 12.94 7.51
N PRO A 139 6.02 14.14 8.08
CA PRO A 139 6.99 14.81 8.95
C PRO A 139 7.38 14.01 10.21
N GLN A 140 6.42 13.39 10.90
CA GLN A 140 6.68 12.58 12.09
C GLN A 140 7.50 11.33 11.75
N PHE A 141 7.14 10.66 10.64
CA PHE A 141 7.91 9.52 10.15
C PHE A 141 9.34 9.92 9.80
N ARG A 142 9.54 11.06 9.12
CA ARG A 142 10.88 11.58 8.83
C ARG A 142 11.68 11.88 10.10
N GLN A 143 11.04 12.38 11.16
CA GLN A 143 11.69 12.59 12.46
C GLN A 143 12.10 11.28 13.15
N LEU A 144 11.30 10.22 13.03
CA LEU A 144 11.65 8.89 13.54
C LEU A 144 12.82 8.26 12.79
N MET A 145 12.86 8.42 11.48
CA MET A 145 13.96 7.90 10.65
C MET A 145 15.25 8.72 10.76
N LYS A 146 15.23 9.86 11.46
CA LYS A 146 16.36 10.81 11.53
C LYS A 146 17.45 10.45 12.56
N SER A 147 17.60 9.18 12.92
CA SER A 147 18.71 8.73 13.77
C SER A 147 19.05 7.26 13.52
N GLY A 148 20.19 7.04 12.87
CA GLY A 148 20.83 5.74 12.67
C GLY A 148 21.56 5.63 11.32
N VAL A 149 22.73 6.27 11.22
CA VAL A 149 23.64 6.45 10.06
C VAL A 149 23.49 7.78 9.34
#